data_AF-R0M4L5-F1
#
_entry.id   AF-R0M4L5-F1
#
_cell.length_a   1.000
_cell.length_b   1.000
_cell.length_c   1.000
_cell.angle_alpha   90.00
_cell.angle_beta   90.00
_cell.angle_gamma   90.00
#
_symmetry.space_group_name_H-M   'P 1'
#
loop_
_entity.id
_entity.type
_entity.pdbx_description
1 polymer ?
#
loop_
_entity_poly.entity_id
_entity_poly.type
_entity_poly.pdbx_seq_one_letter_code
_entity_poly.pdbx_strand_id
1 'polypeptide(L)'
;MHILYEKHKKYFPTEVKIDNFDKYLSWAGIVMLPHVNFTPILKESRNVINKMTVSELKRNIIDTDLLIVNDKDLSNKIFNIYLFLKPFDKIVLNKLIMRISPYHLSNFPEDEVVLKDNLKFVNKTIISRIDKI
;
A
#
# COMPACT_ATOMS: atom_id res chain seq x y z
N MET A 1 16.72 3.15 9.66
CA MET A 1 16.76 1.70 9.37
C MET A 1 18.07 1.03 9.81
N HIS A 2 19.23 1.68 9.65
CA HIS A 2 20.57 1.17 10.04
C HIS A 2 20.67 0.67 11.51
N ILE A 3 19.96 1.31 12.44
CA ILE A 3 20.00 0.97 13.88
C ILE A 3 19.38 -0.41 14.17
N LEU A 4 18.29 -0.77 13.47
CA LEU A 4 17.63 -2.07 13.66
C LEU A 4 18.49 -3.21 13.11
N TYR A 5 19.15 -2.98 11.98
CA TYR A 5 20.08 -3.93 11.38
C TYR A 5 21.26 -4.22 12.30
N GLU A 6 21.97 -3.19 12.80
CA GLU A 6 23.14 -3.38 13.67
C GLU A 6 22.80 -4.16 14.94
N LYS A 7 21.66 -3.85 15.58
CA LYS A 7 21.23 -4.53 16.82
C LYS A 7 20.78 -5.99 16.61
N HIS A 8 20.42 -6.36 15.39
CA HIS A 8 19.85 -7.67 15.08
C HIS A 8 20.60 -8.41 13.97
N LYS A 9 21.88 -8.08 13.75
CA LYS A 9 22.75 -8.62 12.69
C LYS A 9 22.77 -10.15 12.63
N LYS A 10 22.57 -10.83 13.76
CA LYS A 10 22.45 -12.30 13.83
C LYS A 10 21.34 -12.90 12.95
N TYR A 11 20.31 -12.12 12.59
CA TYR A 11 19.24 -12.53 11.69
C TYR A 11 19.51 -12.18 10.21
N PHE A 12 20.61 -11.47 9.93
CA PHE A 12 20.99 -11.02 8.60
C PHE A 12 22.42 -11.50 8.28
N PRO A 13 22.64 -12.83 8.20
CA PRO A 13 23.95 -13.37 7.89
C PRO A 13 24.38 -12.99 6.47
N THR A 14 25.65 -12.62 6.29
CA THR A 14 26.25 -12.35 4.97
C THR A 14 26.50 -13.63 4.18
N GLU A 15 26.68 -14.75 4.87
CA GLU A 15 26.90 -16.07 4.28
C GLU A 15 25.87 -17.06 4.84
N VAL A 16 25.28 -17.87 3.96
CA VAL A 16 24.26 -18.85 4.31
C VAL A 16 24.63 -20.21 3.74
N LYS A 17 24.35 -21.26 4.51
CA LYS A 17 24.52 -22.63 4.03
C LYS A 17 23.32 -23.00 3.15
N ILE A 18 23.60 -23.64 2.02
CA ILE A 18 22.59 -24.20 1.14
C ILE A 18 22.75 -25.71 1.17
N ASP A 19 21.69 -26.40 1.56
CA ASP A 19 21.61 -27.85 1.50
C ASP A 19 20.99 -28.27 0.16
N ASN A 20 21.83 -28.82 -0.72
CA ASN A 20 21.38 -29.24 -2.03
C ASN A 20 20.74 -30.63 -2.03
N PHE A 21 20.88 -31.44 -0.97
CA PHE A 21 20.59 -32.87 -1.00
C PHE A 21 21.17 -33.50 -2.29
N ASP A 22 20.31 -34.00 -3.18
CA ASP A 22 20.67 -34.60 -4.48
C ASP A 22 20.44 -33.67 -5.69
N LYS A 23 20.17 -32.39 -5.45
CA LYS A 23 19.85 -31.42 -6.51
C LYS A 23 21.14 -30.85 -7.08
N TYR A 24 21.29 -30.93 -8.41
CA TYR A 24 22.47 -30.43 -9.11
C TYR A 24 22.55 -28.89 -9.18
N LEU A 25 21.39 -28.21 -9.13
CA LEU A 25 21.31 -26.76 -9.27
C LEU A 25 21.07 -26.11 -7.90
N SER A 26 21.94 -25.18 -7.52
CA SER A 26 21.93 -24.53 -6.20
C SER A 26 20.65 -23.74 -5.88
N TRP A 27 19.93 -23.25 -6.90
CA TRP A 27 18.65 -22.54 -6.69
C TRP A 27 17.53 -23.46 -6.20
N ALA A 28 17.68 -24.77 -6.41
CA ALA A 28 16.73 -25.76 -5.96
C ALA A 28 17.06 -26.28 -4.54
N GLY A 29 18.23 -25.93 -4.00
CA GLY A 29 18.65 -26.28 -2.65
C GLY A 29 17.86 -25.54 -1.56
N ILE A 30 17.89 -26.08 -0.34
CA ILE A 30 17.26 -25.49 0.84
C ILE A 30 18.22 -24.51 1.50
N VAL A 31 17.83 -23.24 1.61
CA VAL A 31 18.63 -22.22 2.27
C VAL A 31 18.40 -22.27 3.77
N MET A 32 19.46 -22.49 4.54
CA MET A 32 19.42 -22.58 6.00
C MET A 32 19.55 -21.20 6.63
N LEU A 33 18.43 -20.48 6.74
CA LEU A 33 18.35 -19.18 7.41
C LEU A 33 18.01 -19.32 8.90
N PRO A 34 18.55 -18.45 9.77
CA PRO A 34 18.14 -18.41 11.17
C PRO A 34 16.67 -17.97 11.28
N HIS A 35 15.88 -18.67 12.08
CA HIS A 35 14.53 -18.24 12.39
C HIS A 35 14.56 -16.91 13.15
N VAL A 36 13.78 -15.95 12.67
CA VAL A 36 13.75 -14.59 13.23
C VAL A 36 12.77 -14.53 14.40
N ASN A 37 13.26 -14.19 15.59
CA ASN A 37 12.38 -13.77 16.69
C ASN A 37 12.09 -12.27 16.56
N PHE A 38 10.85 -11.95 16.18
CA PHE A 38 10.40 -10.58 15.94
C PHE A 38 10.17 -9.76 17.21
N THR A 39 9.98 -10.39 18.36
CA THR A 39 9.67 -9.68 19.63
C THR A 39 10.69 -8.59 19.98
N PRO A 40 12.02 -8.87 20.03
CA PRO A 40 13.01 -7.83 20.30
C PRO A 40 13.08 -6.76 19.18
N ILE A 41 12.89 -7.17 17.92
CA ILE A 41 12.92 -6.26 16.76
C ILE A 41 11.77 -5.25 16.84
N LEU A 42 10.56 -5.71 17.18
CA LEU A 42 9.39 -4.86 17.33
C LEU A 42 9.53 -3.88 18.50
N LYS A 43 10.11 -4.31 19.63
CA LYS A 43 10.41 -3.41 20.76
C LYS A 43 11.35 -2.29 20.36
N GLU A 44 12.43 -2.61 19.63
CA GLU A 44 13.36 -1.60 19.13
C GLU A 44 12.74 -0.71 18.06
N SER A 45 11.89 -1.26 17.20
CA SER A 45 11.17 -0.50 16.17
C SER A 45 10.28 0.58 16.78
N ARG A 46 9.64 0.32 17.93
CA ARG A 46 8.85 1.32 18.66
C ARG A 46 9.70 2.50 19.13
N ASN A 47 10.95 2.27 19.53
CA ASN A 47 11.84 3.32 20.02
C ASN A 47 12.36 4.24 18.91
N VAL A 48 12.30 3.80 17.65
CA VAL A 48 12.82 4.55 16.50
C VAL A 48 11.74 5.07 15.56
N ILE A 49 10.47 4.74 15.78
CA ILE A 49 9.36 5.14 14.90
C ILE A 49 9.23 6.66 14.76
N ASN A 50 9.45 7.39 15.86
CA ASN A 50 9.40 8.86 15.88
C ASN A 50 10.59 9.53 15.16
N LYS A 51 11.60 8.75 14.74
CA LYS A 51 12.75 9.24 13.96
C LYS A 51 12.54 9.06 12.46
N MET A 52 11.45 8.40 12.04
CA MET A 52 11.14 8.17 10.64
C MET A 52 10.62 9.46 10.00
N THR A 53 10.93 9.64 8.72
CA THR A 53 10.37 10.73 7.92
C THR A 53 8.86 10.51 7.70
N VAL A 54 8.13 11.58 7.39
CA VAL A 54 6.69 11.51 7.06
C VAL A 54 6.44 10.55 5.90
N SER A 55 7.33 10.51 4.90
CA SER A 55 7.22 9.60 3.75
C SER A 55 7.36 8.12 4.15
N GLU A 56 8.35 7.81 5.01
CA GLU A 56 8.54 6.45 5.53
C GLU A 56 7.37 6.00 6.39
N LEU A 57 6.82 6.90 7.21
CA LEU A 57 5.63 6.64 8.00
C LEU A 57 4.41 6.37 7.11
N LYS A 58 4.19 7.20 6.07
CA LYS A 58 3.11 7.01 5.10
C LYS A 58 3.18 5.64 4.41
N ARG A 59 4.38 5.19 4.01
CA ARG A 59 4.58 3.86 3.40
C ARG A 59 4.29 2.71 4.37
N ASN A 60 4.42 2.94 5.68
CA ASN A 60 4.25 1.91 6.70
C ASN A 60 2.81 1.82 7.26
N ILE A 61 1.87 2.58 6.69
CA ILE A 61 0.45 2.51 7.05
C ILE A 61 -0.22 1.47 6.13
N ILE A 62 -1.14 0.68 6.70
CA ILE A 62 -2.04 -0.17 5.91
C ILE A 62 -3.02 0.76 5.19
N ASP A 63 -2.87 0.89 3.87
CA ASP A 63 -3.84 1.62 3.04
C ASP A 63 -4.92 0.67 2.53
N THR A 64 -5.99 1.25 1.99
CA THR A 64 -7.12 0.53 1.43
C THR A 64 -7.05 0.45 -0.09
N ASP A 65 -7.75 -0.55 -0.65
CA ASP A 65 -7.87 -0.69 -2.10
C ASP A 65 -8.63 0.50 -2.69
N LEU A 66 -8.31 0.86 -3.94
CA LEU A 66 -8.95 1.97 -4.63
C LEU A 66 -9.96 1.46 -5.66
N LEU A 67 -11.12 2.12 -5.69
CA LEU A 67 -12.10 1.99 -6.74
C LEU A 67 -11.92 3.15 -7.72
N ILE A 68 -11.62 2.81 -8.98
CA ILE A 68 -11.48 3.77 -10.08
C ILE A 68 -12.66 3.58 -11.03
N VAL A 69 -13.43 4.65 -11.26
CA VAL A 69 -14.66 4.60 -12.06
C VAL A 69 -14.60 5.63 -13.18
N ASN A 70 -14.98 5.20 -14.39
CA ASN A 70 -15.18 6.06 -15.57
C ASN A 70 -16.64 6.02 -16.08
N ASP A 71 -17.51 5.25 -15.42
CA ASP A 71 -18.94 5.24 -15.72
C ASP A 71 -19.61 6.50 -15.19
N LYS A 72 -20.42 7.19 -16.00
CA LYS A 72 -21.01 8.49 -15.61
C LYS A 72 -21.96 8.37 -14.42
N ASP A 73 -22.82 7.35 -14.41
CA ASP A 73 -23.84 7.20 -13.38
C ASP A 73 -23.23 6.85 -12.03
N LEU A 74 -22.26 5.92 -12.03
CA LEU A 74 -21.54 5.55 -10.83
C LEU A 74 -20.61 6.68 -10.36
N SER A 75 -19.96 7.40 -11.29
CA SER A 75 -19.13 8.56 -10.96
C SER A 75 -19.93 9.65 -10.25
N ASN A 76 -21.14 9.97 -10.73
CA ASN A 76 -22.02 10.94 -10.09
C ASN A 76 -22.44 10.50 -8.67
N LYS A 77 -22.70 9.19 -8.47
CA LYS A 77 -23.00 8.66 -7.13
C LYS A 77 -21.82 8.84 -6.16
N ILE A 78 -20.60 8.56 -6.62
CA ILE A 78 -19.38 8.73 -5.82
C ILE A 78 -19.11 10.23 -5.59
N PHE A 79 -19.34 11.07 -6.58
CA PHE A 79 -19.16 12.52 -6.48
C PHE A 79 -20.02 13.14 -5.39
N ASN A 80 -21.25 12.63 -5.19
CA ASN A 80 -22.12 13.06 -4.09
C ASN A 80 -21.48 12.84 -2.70
N ILE A 81 -20.59 11.85 -2.53
CA ILE A 81 -19.88 11.63 -1.27
C ILE A 81 -18.99 12.85 -0.96
N TYR A 82 -18.31 13.38 -1.97
CA TYR A 82 -17.49 14.58 -1.86
C TYR A 82 -18.34 15.84 -1.67
N LEU A 83 -19.41 16.00 -2.45
CA LEU A 83 -20.28 17.18 -2.38
C LEU A 83 -20.96 17.33 -1.01
N PHE A 84 -21.44 16.23 -0.45
CA PHE A 84 -22.13 16.22 0.85
C PHE A 84 -21.21 15.94 2.03
N LEU A 85 -19.88 15.89 1.82
CA LEU A 85 -18.87 15.60 2.85
C LEU A 85 -19.19 14.34 3.67
N LYS A 86 -19.72 13.31 3.00
CA LYS A 86 -20.05 12.05 3.65
C LYS A 86 -18.75 11.31 4.01
N PRO A 87 -18.65 10.73 5.21
CA PRO A 87 -17.47 9.95 5.58
C PRO A 87 -17.36 8.64 4.77
N PHE A 88 -18.50 8.07 4.37
CA PHE A 88 -18.58 6.88 3.52
C PHE A 88 -19.96 6.77 2.87
N ASP A 89 -20.07 5.93 1.84
CA ASP A 89 -21.34 5.48 1.26
C ASP A 89 -21.24 4.00 0.85
N LYS A 90 -22.36 3.38 0.49
CA LYS A 90 -22.41 2.00 -0.01
C LYS A 90 -22.72 2.00 -1.51
N ILE A 91 -21.95 1.24 -2.27
CA ILE A 91 -22.23 1.01 -3.69
C ILE A 91 -22.50 -0.46 -3.95
N VAL A 92 -23.33 -0.73 -4.96
CA VAL A 92 -23.62 -2.07 -5.42
C VAL A 92 -23.10 -2.21 -6.84
N LEU A 93 -22.14 -3.10 -7.05
CA LEU A 93 -21.53 -3.36 -8.36
C LEU A 93 -21.58 -4.86 -8.64
N ASN A 94 -22.34 -5.27 -9.66
CA ASN A 94 -22.50 -6.69 -10.04
C ASN A 94 -22.82 -7.63 -8.87
N LYS A 95 -23.74 -7.21 -7.98
CA LYS A 95 -24.15 -7.90 -6.73
C LYS A 95 -23.13 -7.86 -5.59
N LEU A 96 -21.96 -7.24 -5.77
CA LEU A 96 -21.04 -6.93 -4.67
C LEU A 96 -21.46 -5.63 -4.00
N ILE A 97 -21.66 -5.68 -2.70
CA ILE A 97 -21.90 -4.48 -1.88
C ILE A 97 -20.56 -4.06 -1.30
N MET A 98 -20.12 -2.87 -1.65
CA MET A 98 -18.87 -2.30 -1.15
C MET A 98 -19.15 -1.02 -0.39
N ARG A 99 -18.41 -0.81 0.70
CA ARG A 99 -18.36 0.47 1.39
C ARG A 99 -17.23 1.28 0.79
N ILE A 100 -17.50 2.53 0.42
CA ILE A 100 -16.51 3.42 -0.15
C ILE A 100 -16.40 4.73 0.63
N SER A 101 -15.20 5.29 0.65
CA SER A 101 -14.89 6.55 1.33
C SER A 101 -14.09 7.50 0.42
N PRO A 102 -14.11 8.82 0.69
CA PRO A 102 -13.35 9.80 -0.09
C PRO A 102 -11.84 9.51 -0.12
N TYR A 103 -11.22 9.70 -1.29
CA TYR A 103 -9.78 9.62 -1.47
C TYR A 103 -9.20 11.01 -1.78
N HIS A 104 -8.49 11.57 -0.80
CA HIS A 104 -8.03 12.97 -0.84
C HIS A 104 -6.78 13.21 -1.71
N LEU A 105 -6.12 12.18 -2.21
CA LEU A 105 -4.89 12.30 -3.00
C LEU A 105 -5.13 12.22 -4.52
N SER A 106 -6.38 12.02 -4.96
CA SER A 106 -6.74 12.04 -6.38
C SER A 106 -7.22 13.41 -6.82
N ASN A 107 -6.92 13.75 -8.08
CA ASN A 107 -7.56 14.87 -8.77
C ASN A 107 -9.05 14.57 -8.98
N PHE A 108 -9.87 15.61 -8.98
CA PHE A 108 -11.30 15.49 -9.21
C PHE A 108 -11.59 15.24 -10.69
N PRO A 109 -12.76 14.68 -11.02
CA PRO A 109 -13.27 14.71 -12.39
C PRO A 109 -13.30 16.16 -12.88
N GLU A 110 -13.04 16.35 -14.17
CA GLU A 110 -12.97 17.64 -14.87
C GLU A 110 -11.72 18.48 -14.60
N ASP A 111 -10.86 18.08 -13.65
CA ASP A 111 -9.56 18.72 -13.48
C ASP A 111 -8.65 18.50 -14.71
N GLU A 112 -7.96 19.56 -15.13
CA GLU A 112 -6.92 19.51 -16.16
C GLU A 112 -5.61 18.97 -15.56
N VAL A 113 -5.12 17.85 -16.09
CA VAL A 113 -3.86 17.24 -15.64
C VAL A 113 -2.80 17.45 -16.70
N VAL A 114 -1.66 18.01 -16.29
CA VAL A 114 -0.48 18.24 -17.14
C VAL A 114 0.51 17.10 -16.94
N LEU A 115 0.82 16.37 -18.02
CA LEU A 115 1.85 15.34 -18.04
C LEU A 115 3.24 15.95 -18.23
N LYS A 116 4.30 15.16 -17.98
CA LYS A 116 5.71 15.60 -18.09
C LYS A 116 6.10 16.19 -19.45
N ASP A 117 5.35 15.89 -20.51
CA ASP A 117 5.59 16.36 -21.88
C ASP A 117 4.66 17.52 -22.31
N ASN A 118 4.11 18.30 -21.36
CA ASN A 118 3.09 19.34 -21.60
C ASN A 118 1.79 18.85 -22.26
N LEU A 119 1.60 17.54 -22.37
CA LEU A 119 0.33 16.96 -22.80
C LEU A 119 -0.71 17.18 -21.70
N LYS A 120 -1.84 17.75 -22.09
CA LYS A 120 -2.95 18.06 -21.20
C LYS A 120 -4.12 17.13 -21.48
N PHE A 121 -4.73 16.61 -20.43
CA PHE A 121 -6.00 15.90 -20.56
C PHE A 121 -6.94 16.26 -19.41
N VAL A 122 -8.24 16.11 -19.67
CA VAL A 122 -9.29 16.30 -18.68
C VAL A 122 -9.54 14.97 -17.99
N ASN A 123 -9.40 14.93 -16.67
CA ASN A 123 -9.71 13.74 -15.90
C ASN A 123 -11.21 13.40 -16.00
N LYS A 124 -11.55 12.23 -16.52
CA LYS A 124 -12.95 11.75 -16.58
C LYS A 124 -13.28 10.71 -15.51
N THR A 125 -12.30 10.40 -14.66
CA THR A 125 -12.41 9.32 -13.68
C THR A 125 -12.56 9.88 -12.27
N ILE A 126 -13.34 9.19 -11.45
CA ILE A 126 -13.39 9.43 -10.01
C ILE A 126 -12.75 8.26 -9.28
N ILE A 127 -12.04 8.57 -8.20
CA ILE A 127 -11.37 7.60 -7.36
C ILE A 127 -11.99 7.66 -5.97
N SER A 128 -12.22 6.50 -5.37
CA SER A 128 -12.64 6.37 -3.98
C SER A 128 -11.91 5.20 -3.32
N ARG A 129 -11.80 5.23 -1.99
CA ARG A 129 -11.27 4.13 -1.20
C ARG A 129 -12.34 3.08 -0.98
N ILE A 130 -11.96 1.81 -0.97
CA ILE A 130 -12.82 0.69 -0.60
C ILE A 130 -12.52 0.35 0.86
N ASP A 131 -13.49 0.58 1.74
CA ASP A 131 -13.36 0.21 3.14
C ASP A 131 -13.58 -1.30 3.29
N LYS A 132 -12.66 -2.00 3.96
CA LYS A 132 -12.90 -3.39 4.38
C LYS A 132 -13.98 -3.38 5.47
N ILE A 133 -15.05 -4.17 5.24
CA ILE A 133 -16.16 -4.38 6.19
C ILE A 133 -15.71 -5.34 7.29
#